data_AF-A0A950A5P9-F1
#
_entry.id   AF-A0A950A5P9-F1
#
_cell.length_a   1.000
_cell.length_b   1.000
_cell.length_c   1.000
_cell.angle_alpha   90.00
_cell.angle_beta   90.00
_cell.angle_gamma   90.00
#
_symmetry.space_group_name_H-M   'P 1'
#
loop_
_entity.id
_entity.type
_entity.pdbx_description
1 polymer ?
#
loop_
_entity_poly.entity_id
_entity_poly.type
_entity_poly.pdbx_seq_one_letter_code
_entity_poly.pdbx_strand_id
1 'polypeptide(L)'
;MSTPETPLPDQDLSPVDRVDQALQDGLIGRGRHKGVIPFFEDLVHYVIVVVLLGIATFVIFKTVHDLLVTHESYAQAAITAVNGVLIAIIVLEVMRTVMAHFDRAGLQAEPFLVIGIISGVRGILFVGARLSLGATQGP
;
A
#
# COMPACT_ATOMS: atom_id res chain seq x y z
N MET A 1 65.74 0.76 -49.12
CA MET A 1 64.54 1.61 -49.02
C MET A 1 63.43 0.74 -48.48
N SER A 2 63.26 0.72 -47.16
CA SER A 2 62.35 -0.19 -46.46
C SER A 2 60.98 0.49 -46.31
N THR A 3 59.93 -0.18 -46.78
CA THR A 3 58.53 0.28 -46.70
C THR A 3 58.03 0.29 -45.25
N PRO A 4 57.09 1.18 -44.88
CA PRO A 4 56.56 1.24 -43.52
C PRO A 4 55.56 0.10 -43.30
N GLU A 5 55.68 -0.60 -42.16
CA GLU A 5 54.70 -1.60 -41.74
C GLU A 5 53.39 -0.91 -41.36
N THR A 6 52.31 -1.30 -42.04
CA THR A 6 50.95 -0.97 -41.66
C THR A 6 50.59 -1.81 -40.42
N PRO A 7 50.23 -1.21 -39.26
CA PRO A 7 49.79 -1.99 -38.11
C PRO A 7 48.56 -2.82 -38.47
N LEU A 8 48.68 -4.14 -38.32
CA LEU A 8 47.56 -5.06 -38.51
C LEU A 8 46.57 -4.88 -37.35
N PRO A 9 45.27 -4.82 -37.62
CA PRO A 9 44.26 -4.83 -36.57
C PRO A 9 44.37 -6.15 -35.79
N ASP A 10 44.37 -6.04 -34.46
CA ASP A 10 44.39 -7.15 -33.51
C ASP A 10 43.33 -8.20 -33.88
N GLN A 11 43.77 -9.28 -34.52
CA GLN A 11 42.97 -10.42 -34.97
C GLN A 11 43.12 -11.62 -34.03
N ASP A 12 43.36 -11.37 -32.73
CA ASP A 12 43.48 -12.40 -31.70
C ASP A 12 42.24 -12.45 -30.79
N LEU A 13 41.06 -12.42 -31.39
CA LEU A 13 39.82 -12.76 -30.69
C LEU A 13 39.46 -14.19 -31.06
N SER A 14 39.55 -15.08 -30.09
CA SER A 14 39.19 -16.48 -30.29
C SER A 14 37.69 -16.58 -30.62
N PRO A 15 37.26 -17.57 -31.42
CA PRO A 15 35.85 -17.73 -31.77
C PRO A 15 34.91 -17.84 -30.56
N VAL A 16 35.42 -18.27 -29.41
CA VAL A 16 34.68 -18.39 -28.15
C VAL A 16 34.40 -17.01 -27.55
N ASP A 17 35.40 -16.13 -27.52
CA ASP A 17 35.25 -14.76 -27.00
C ASP A 17 34.22 -13.95 -27.80
N ARG A 18 34.12 -14.22 -29.12
CA ARG A 18 33.13 -13.60 -30.00
C ARG A 18 31.70 -14.02 -29.67
N VAL A 19 31.49 -15.26 -29.26
CA VAL A 19 30.18 -15.79 -28.87
C VAL A 19 29.79 -15.27 -27.49
N ASP A 20 30.73 -15.24 -26.55
CA ASP A 20 30.51 -14.73 -25.20
C ASP A 20 30.20 -13.23 -25.22
N GLN A 21 30.89 -12.46 -26.06
CA GLN A 21 30.63 -11.03 -26.26
C GLN A 21 29.28 -10.80 -26.95
N ALA A 22 28.92 -11.60 -27.96
CA ALA A 22 27.60 -11.52 -28.60
C ALA A 22 26.46 -11.90 -27.65
N LEU A 23 26.69 -12.84 -26.72
CA LEU A 23 25.71 -13.23 -25.71
C LEU A 23 25.58 -12.16 -24.61
N GLN A 24 26.70 -11.57 -24.16
CA GLN A 24 26.71 -10.46 -23.20
C GLN A 24 26.03 -9.22 -23.76
N ASP A 25 26.33 -8.84 -25.01
CA ASP A 25 25.70 -7.70 -25.68
C ASP A 25 24.19 -7.93 -25.87
N GLY A 26 23.78 -9.17 -26.15
CA GLY A 26 22.37 -9.55 -26.23
C GLY A 26 21.62 -9.50 -24.89
N LEU A 27 22.31 -9.75 -23.78
CA LEU A 27 21.75 -9.69 -22.42
C LEU A 27 21.66 -8.25 -21.88
N ILE A 28 22.58 -7.37 -22.29
CA ILE A 28 22.64 -5.97 -21.82
C ILE A 28 21.59 -5.08 -22.53
N GLY A 29 21.09 -5.49 -23.70
CA GLY A 29 20.09 -4.74 -24.49
C GLY A 29 18.66 -4.71 -23.93
N ARG A 30 18.33 -5.44 -22.85
CA ARG A 30 16.97 -5.46 -22.26
C ARG A 30 16.75 -4.37 -21.21
N GLY A 31 17.35 -3.21 -21.43
CA GLY A 31 17.25 -2.04 -20.57
C GLY A 31 15.98 -1.22 -20.82
N ARG A 32 14.97 -1.43 -19.96
CA ARG A 32 14.09 -0.38 -19.42
C ARG A 32 13.07 0.26 -20.39
N HIS A 33 11.99 -0.46 -20.67
CA HIS A 33 10.70 0.19 -20.91
C HIS A 33 10.11 0.65 -19.56
N LYS A 34 10.53 1.81 -19.06
CA LYS A 34 9.81 2.48 -17.96
C LYS A 34 8.64 3.23 -18.55
N GLY A 35 7.50 2.55 -18.64
CA GLY A 35 6.24 3.12 -19.05
C GLY A 35 5.76 4.20 -18.07
N VAL A 36 4.79 4.99 -18.51
CA VAL A 36 4.08 6.08 -17.80
C VAL A 36 3.18 5.62 -16.65
N ILE A 37 3.09 4.31 -16.43
CA ILE A 37 2.27 3.64 -15.42
C ILE A 37 2.60 4.03 -13.96
N PRO A 38 3.87 4.18 -13.52
CA PRO A 38 4.19 4.41 -12.12
C PRO A 38 3.78 5.80 -11.63
N PHE A 39 3.66 6.79 -12.52
CA PHE A 39 3.27 8.13 -12.11
C PHE A 39 1.81 8.21 -11.63
N PHE A 40 0.92 7.46 -12.27
CA PHE A 40 -0.50 7.41 -11.88
C PHE A 40 -0.70 6.58 -10.60
N GLU A 41 0.06 5.50 -10.46
CA GLU A 41 0.08 4.66 -9.26
C GLU A 41 0.57 5.45 -8.03
N ASP A 42 1.68 6.17 -8.17
CA ASP A 42 2.23 7.01 -7.10
C ASP A 42 1.28 8.16 -6.72
N LEU A 43 0.62 8.79 -7.69
CA LEU A 43 -0.35 9.86 -7.45
C LEU A 43 -1.57 9.36 -6.68
N VAL A 44 -2.14 8.23 -7.09
CA VAL A 44 -3.30 7.63 -6.42
C VAL A 44 -2.96 7.26 -4.99
N HIS A 45 -1.80 6.63 -4.77
CA HIS A 45 -1.34 6.27 -3.43
C HIS A 45 -1.14 7.50 -2.54
N TYR A 46 -0.53 8.55 -3.08
CA TYR A 46 -0.31 9.79 -2.36
C TYR A 46 -1.63 10.48 -1.95
N VAL A 47 -2.59 10.58 -2.89
CA VAL A 47 -3.92 11.15 -2.63
C VAL A 47 -4.64 10.35 -1.55
N ILE A 48 -4.58 9.01 -1.63
CA ILE A 48 -5.17 8.11 -0.64
C ILE A 48 -4.62 8.39 0.76
N VAL A 49 -3.29 8.45 0.91
CA VAL A 49 -2.64 8.72 2.20
C VAL A 49 -3.07 10.07 2.77
N VAL A 50 -3.13 11.11 1.94
CA VAL A 50 -3.53 12.46 2.35
C VAL A 50 -4.99 12.50 2.80
N VAL A 51 -5.91 11.90 2.03
CA VAL A 51 -7.34 11.86 2.35
C VAL A 51 -7.59 11.09 3.66
N LEU A 52 -6.95 9.94 3.80
CA LEU A 52 -7.02 9.13 5.00
C LEU A 52 -6.53 9.85 6.24
N LEU A 53 -5.37 10.52 6.12
CA LEU A 53 -4.80 11.31 7.20
C LEU A 53 -5.75 12.43 7.60
N GLY A 54 -6.34 13.12 6.62
CA GLY A 54 -7.35 14.15 6.85
C GLY A 54 -8.58 13.64 7.59
N ILE A 55 -9.14 12.49 7.19
CA ILE A 55 -10.29 11.86 7.86
C ILE A 55 -9.92 11.46 9.29
N ALA A 56 -8.76 10.85 9.50
CA ALA A 56 -8.29 10.45 10.82
C ALA A 56 -8.13 11.66 11.76
N THR A 57 -7.45 12.72 11.29
CA THR A 57 -7.29 13.97 12.04
C THR A 57 -8.65 14.59 12.37
N PHE A 58 -9.58 14.64 11.40
CA PHE A 58 -10.92 15.19 11.61
C PHE A 58 -11.73 14.40 12.65
N VAL A 59 -11.72 13.06 12.55
CA VAL A 59 -12.40 12.18 13.49
C VAL A 59 -11.83 12.33 14.90
N ILE A 60 -10.50 12.36 15.04
CA ILE A 60 -9.82 12.55 16.34
C ILE A 60 -10.18 13.92 16.90
N PHE A 61 -10.14 14.97 16.10
CA PHE A 61 -10.48 16.32 16.54
C PHE A 61 -11.93 16.40 17.04
N LYS A 62 -12.88 15.88 16.25
CA LYS A 62 -14.31 15.87 16.61
C LYS A 62 -14.57 15.03 17.86
N THR A 63 -13.88 13.91 18.00
CA THR A 63 -13.89 13.04 19.18
C THR A 63 -13.40 13.77 20.44
N VAL A 64 -12.22 14.38 20.36
CA VAL A 64 -11.62 15.12 21.48
C VAL A 64 -12.48 16.31 21.86
N HIS A 65 -13.01 17.03 20.87
CA HIS A 65 -13.91 18.16 21.08
C HIS A 65 -15.22 17.72 21.74
N ASP A 66 -15.87 16.66 21.26
CA ASP A 66 -17.10 16.13 21.87
C ASP A 66 -16.85 15.65 23.31
N LEU A 67 -15.69 15.05 23.60
CA LEU A 67 -15.30 14.64 24.96
C LEU A 67 -15.06 15.82 25.92
N LEU A 68 -14.54 16.93 25.40
CA LEU A 68 -14.22 18.12 26.20
C LEU A 68 -15.43 19.05 26.40
N VAL A 69 -16.38 19.05 25.46
CA VAL A 69 -17.48 20.03 25.42
C VAL A 69 -18.81 19.43 25.89
N THR A 70 -19.06 18.13 25.72
CA THR A 70 -20.39 17.54 25.99
C THR A 70 -20.50 17.02 27.42
N HIS A 71 -21.58 17.40 28.13
CA HIS A 71 -21.99 16.87 29.44
C HIS A 71 -22.84 15.57 29.32
N GLU A 72 -22.59 14.76 28.29
CA GLU A 72 -23.26 13.47 28.12
C GLU A 72 -22.50 12.39 28.90
N SER A 73 -23.21 11.31 29.29
CA SER A 73 -22.62 10.19 30.03
C SER A 73 -21.32 9.75 29.35
N TYR A 74 -20.21 9.74 30.09
CA TYR A 74 -18.85 9.40 29.61
C TYR A 74 -18.82 8.14 28.73
N ALA A 75 -19.70 7.17 29.01
CA ALA A 75 -19.85 5.95 28.22
C ALA A 75 -20.27 6.23 26.76
N GLN A 76 -21.25 7.10 26.52
CA GLN A 76 -21.76 7.40 25.18
C GLN A 76 -20.77 8.22 24.34
N ALA A 77 -20.11 9.19 24.98
CA ALA A 77 -19.05 9.96 24.33
C ALA A 77 -17.87 9.06 23.94
N ALA A 78 -17.45 8.14 24.82
CA ALA A 78 -16.41 7.16 24.55
C ALA A 78 -16.78 6.18 23.41
N ILE A 79 -18.02 5.71 23.34
CA ILE A 79 -18.48 4.83 22.25
C ILE A 79 -18.49 5.55 20.92
N THR A 80 -18.95 6.80 20.90
CA THR A 80 -19.04 7.60 19.67
C THR A 80 -17.66 7.94 19.12
N ALA A 81 -16.73 8.26 20.02
CA ALA A 81 -15.30 8.42 19.75
C ALA A 81 -14.67 7.16 19.14
N VAL A 82 -14.81 6.04 19.85
CA VAL A 82 -14.27 4.73 19.45
C VAL A 82 -14.89 4.28 18.12
N ASN A 83 -16.19 4.48 17.91
CA ASN A 83 -16.88 4.23 16.64
C ASN A 83 -16.22 4.97 15.47
N GLY A 84 -15.97 6.28 15.62
CA GLY A 84 -15.35 7.07 14.56
C GLY A 84 -13.97 6.54 14.18
N VAL A 85 -13.14 6.23 15.18
CA VAL A 85 -11.78 5.70 14.97
C VAL A 85 -11.81 4.28 14.41
N LEU A 86 -12.76 3.43 14.82
CA LEU A 86 -12.92 2.10 14.25
C LEU A 86 -13.30 2.17 12.77
N ILE A 87 -14.27 2.99 12.39
CA ILE A 87 -14.65 3.18 10.98
C ILE A 87 -13.46 3.67 10.15
N ALA A 88 -12.71 4.66 10.65
CA ALA A 88 -11.52 5.16 9.97
C ALA A 88 -10.49 4.05 9.74
N ILE A 89 -10.19 3.25 10.77
CA ILE A 89 -9.24 2.14 10.65
C ILE A 89 -9.81 1.01 9.77
N ILE A 90 -11.13 0.74 9.74
CA ILE A 90 -11.73 -0.27 8.82
C ILE A 90 -11.49 0.13 7.37
N VAL A 91 -11.76 1.40 7.03
CA VAL A 91 -11.55 1.94 5.69
C VAL A 91 -10.06 1.94 5.32
N LEU A 92 -9.19 2.32 6.25
CA LEU A 92 -7.73 2.26 6.12
C LEU A 92 -7.22 0.85 5.83
N GLU A 93 -7.66 -0.12 6.62
CA GLU A 93 -7.24 -1.52 6.53
C GLU A 93 -7.67 -2.11 5.19
N VAL A 94 -8.96 -1.95 4.83
CA VAL A 94 -9.52 -2.45 3.57
C VAL A 94 -8.81 -1.82 2.38
N MET A 95 -8.59 -0.50 2.39
CA MET A 95 -7.93 0.16 1.27
C MET A 95 -6.45 -0.23 1.12
N ARG A 96 -5.71 -0.38 2.24
CA ARG A 96 -4.33 -0.91 2.22
C ARG A 96 -4.31 -2.32 1.65
N THR A 97 -5.29 -3.15 2.01
CA THR A 97 -5.43 -4.52 1.50
C THR A 97 -5.67 -4.53 0.01
N VAL A 98 -6.62 -3.72 -0.45
CA VAL A 98 -6.99 -3.58 -1.85
C VAL A 98 -5.76 -3.12 -2.65
N MET A 99 -5.08 -2.07 -2.22
CA MET A 99 -3.89 -1.57 -2.91
C MET A 99 -2.75 -2.60 -2.98
N ALA A 100 -2.40 -3.22 -1.84
CA ALA A 100 -1.34 -4.23 -1.79
C ALA A 100 -1.64 -5.48 -2.63
N HIS A 101 -2.92 -5.69 -2.92
CA HIS A 101 -3.40 -6.80 -3.73
C HIS A 101 -3.44 -6.48 -5.22
N PHE A 102 -3.80 -5.24 -5.60
CA PHE A 102 -3.81 -4.80 -7.00
C PHE A 102 -2.39 -4.77 -7.61
N ASP A 103 -1.35 -4.47 -6.81
CA ASP A 103 0.05 -4.48 -7.27
C ASP A 103 0.58 -5.88 -7.58
N ARG A 104 -0.10 -6.93 -7.08
CA ARG A 104 0.27 -8.33 -7.27
C ARG A 104 -0.86 -8.99 -8.03
N ALA A 105 -0.82 -8.97 -9.37
CA ALA A 105 -1.87 -9.40 -10.31
C ALA A 105 -2.38 -10.87 -10.18
N GLY A 106 -2.84 -11.28 -9.00
CA GLY A 106 -3.35 -12.59 -8.67
C GLY A 106 -3.94 -12.59 -7.26
N LEU A 107 -5.22 -12.93 -7.17
CA LEU A 107 -5.99 -13.19 -5.93
C LEU A 107 -5.38 -14.35 -5.13
N GLN A 108 -4.22 -14.11 -4.51
CA GLN A 108 -3.65 -14.96 -3.48
C GLN A 108 -4.61 -14.93 -2.28
N ALA A 109 -5.37 -16.01 -2.15
CA ALA A 109 -6.45 -16.11 -1.19
C ALA A 109 -5.99 -15.88 0.25
N GLU A 110 -4.78 -16.31 0.60
CA GLU A 110 -4.27 -16.26 1.97
C GLU A 110 -4.11 -14.84 2.53
N PRO A 111 -3.31 -13.92 1.94
CA PRO A 111 -3.20 -12.54 2.45
C PRO A 111 -4.50 -11.74 2.36
N PHE A 112 -5.35 -12.00 1.37
CA PHE A 112 -6.67 -11.36 1.27
C PHE A 112 -7.62 -11.84 2.38
N LEU A 113 -7.67 -13.16 2.63
CA LEU A 113 -8.53 -13.77 3.65
C LEU A 113 -8.13 -13.33 5.06
N VAL A 114 -6.82 -13.25 5.35
CA VAL A 114 -6.31 -12.79 6.65
C VAL A 114 -6.77 -11.37 6.96
N ILE A 115 -6.71 -10.46 5.99
CA ILE A 115 -7.16 -9.09 6.25
C ILE A 115 -8.70 -9.00 6.24
N GLY A 116 -9.37 -9.81 5.43
CA GLY A 116 -10.84 -9.95 5.43
C GLY A 116 -11.38 -10.40 6.80
N ILE A 117 -10.76 -11.40 7.44
CA ILE A 117 -11.20 -11.87 8.76
C ILE A 117 -10.89 -10.86 9.87
N ILE A 118 -9.74 -10.16 9.82
CA ILE A 118 -9.42 -9.10 10.78
C ILE A 118 -10.48 -7.98 10.71
N SER A 119 -10.84 -7.54 9.50
CA SER A 119 -11.91 -6.56 9.27
C SER A 119 -13.27 -7.05 9.77
N GLY A 120 -13.63 -8.30 9.46
CA GLY A 120 -14.89 -8.92 9.90
C GLY A 120 -15.01 -9.04 11.42
N VAL A 121 -14.00 -9.58 12.09
CA VAL A 121 -13.95 -9.70 13.57
C VAL A 121 -14.05 -8.32 14.22
N ARG A 122 -13.36 -7.32 13.67
CA ARG A 122 -13.39 -5.94 14.18
C ARG A 122 -14.79 -5.31 14.08
N GLY A 123 -15.49 -5.50 12.96
CA GLY A 123 -16.87 -5.05 12.80
C GLY A 123 -17.83 -5.73 13.78
N ILE A 124 -17.65 -7.03 14.05
CA ILE A 124 -18.44 -7.77 15.03
C ILE A 124 -18.21 -7.23 16.45
N LEU A 125 -16.96 -7.04 16.86
CA LEU A 125 -16.62 -6.47 18.17
C LEU A 125 -17.22 -5.06 18.37
N PHE A 126 -17.20 -4.26 17.31
CA PHE A 126 -17.82 -2.94 17.31
C PHE A 126 -19.34 -3.00 17.55
N VAL A 127 -20.04 -3.84 16.80
CA VAL A 127 -21.49 -4.05 16.97
C VAL A 127 -21.79 -4.60 18.36
N GLY A 128 -20.99 -5.55 18.85
CA GLY A 128 -21.11 -6.10 20.20
C GLY A 128 -20.95 -5.04 21.30
N ALA A 129 -19.96 -4.15 21.18
CA ALA A 129 -19.76 -3.05 22.12
C ALA A 129 -20.96 -2.08 22.13
N ARG A 130 -21.48 -1.73 20.95
CA ARG A 130 -22.70 -0.90 20.84
C ARG A 130 -23.90 -1.54 21.51
N LEU A 131 -24.11 -2.84 21.31
CA LEU A 131 -25.23 -3.57 21.92
C LEU A 131 -25.09 -3.67 23.44
N SER A 132 -23.89 -3.94 23.97
CA SER A 132 -23.64 -4.01 25.42
C SER A 132 -23.91 -2.68 26.11
N LEU A 133 -23.60 -1.57 25.45
CA LEU A 133 -23.75 -0.23 26.03
C LEU A 133 -25.15 0.35 25.82
N GLY A 134 -25.83 -0.04 24.74
CA GLY A 134 -27.26 0.19 24.57
C GLY A 134 -28.11 -0.62 25.55
N ALA A 135 -27.72 -1.86 25.85
CA ALA A 135 -28.39 -2.71 26.84
C ALA A 135 -28.20 -2.20 28.29
N THR A 136 -27.12 -1.47 28.58
CA THR A 136 -26.88 -0.86 29.89
C THR A 136 -27.74 0.40 30.14
N GLN A 137 -28.39 0.95 29.10
CA GLN A 137 -29.32 2.08 29.19
C GLN A 137 -30.80 1.63 29.12
N GLY A 138 -31.11 0.40 29.54
CA GLY A 138 -32.49 -0.01 29.81
C GLY A 138 -33.10 0.75 31.00
N PRO A 139 -34.43 0.97 31.01
CA PRO A 139 -35.13 1.82 31.98
C PRO A 139 -34.97 1.39 33.45
#